data_AF-A0A1G9P331-F1
#
_entry.id   AF-A0A1G9P331-F1
#
_cell.length_a   1.000
_cell.length_b   1.000
_cell.length_c   1.000
_cell.angle_alpha   90.00
_cell.angle_beta   90.00
_cell.angle_gamma   90.00
#
_symmetry.space_group_name_H-M   'P 1'
#
loop_
_entity.id
_entity.type
_entity.pdbx_description
1 polymer ?
#
loop_
_entity_poly.entity_id
_entity_poly.type
_entity_poly.pdbx_seq_one_letter_code
_entity_poly.pdbx_strand_id
1 'polypeptide(L)'
;MDSPPSTSTAAETTGSDSTVGDLLPHASVDSKWWYWIAAVPLFALVGTLLGVVFAVVGFLAFFLGLGFDAGVLSVLPFFAVVVAIGFVAVVGGLLTLVFPLAVYVDARAVAESETSEWRPDPALYGLVALAGAITTTFVVTVPLALYYLYRRHEAVGTP
;
A
#
# COMPACT_ATOMS: atom_id res chain seq x y z
N MET A 1 -52.75 -28.32 27.50
CA MET A 1 -51.60 -29.19 27.75
C MET A 1 -51.48 -30.04 26.51
N ASP A 2 -50.50 -29.89 25.62
CA ASP A 2 -49.14 -29.39 25.78
C ASP A 2 -48.55 -28.75 24.51
N SER A 3 -47.46 -28.04 24.74
CA SER A 3 -46.63 -27.08 24.01
C SER A 3 -46.34 -27.26 22.49
N PRO A 4 -45.96 -26.16 21.80
CA PRO A 4 -45.49 -26.14 20.42
C PRO A 4 -44.04 -26.64 20.28
N PRO A 5 -43.59 -27.07 19.08
CA PRO A 5 -42.19 -27.34 18.83
C PRO A 5 -41.42 -26.03 18.61
N SER A 6 -40.52 -25.73 19.54
CA SER A 6 -39.48 -24.72 19.45
C SER A 6 -38.33 -25.26 18.59
N THR A 7 -38.15 -24.72 17.38
CA THR A 7 -36.96 -24.89 16.53
C THR A 7 -37.01 -23.74 15.52
N SER A 8 -35.99 -22.93 15.26
CA SER A 8 -34.59 -22.88 15.68
C SER A 8 -34.17 -21.45 15.29
N THR A 9 -33.65 -20.67 16.23
CA THR A 9 -32.97 -19.41 15.91
C THR A 9 -31.64 -19.76 15.26
N ALA A 10 -31.67 -20.04 13.96
CA ALA A 10 -30.52 -20.29 13.10
C ALA A 10 -30.65 -19.42 11.85
N ALA A 11 -30.38 -18.14 12.04
CA ALA A 11 -30.05 -17.17 11.01
C ALA A 11 -29.02 -16.25 11.68
N GLU A 12 -27.88 -16.77 12.14
CA GLU A 12 -26.75 -17.22 11.32
C GLU A 12 -26.24 -16.08 10.41
N THR A 13 -25.62 -15.09 11.05
CA THR A 13 -24.30 -14.51 10.70
C THR A 13 -24.00 -14.00 9.28
N THR A 14 -24.95 -13.88 8.35
CA THR A 14 -24.63 -13.41 6.97
C THR A 14 -24.67 -11.87 6.80
N GLY A 15 -25.15 -11.11 7.79
CA GLY A 15 -25.36 -9.66 7.65
C GLY A 15 -24.16 -8.76 7.98
N SER A 16 -23.12 -9.31 8.63
CA SER A 16 -21.98 -8.51 9.09
C SER A 16 -20.98 -8.22 7.98
N ASP A 17 -20.65 -9.22 7.16
CA ASP A 17 -19.66 -9.09 6.08
C ASP A 17 -20.12 -8.17 4.95
N SER A 18 -21.43 -8.11 4.67
CA SER A 18 -21.99 -7.23 3.64
C SER A 18 -21.91 -5.75 3.99
N THR A 19 -22.03 -5.41 5.27
CA THR A 19 -22.16 -4.00 5.69
C THR A 19 -20.85 -3.22 5.53
N VAL A 20 -19.70 -3.84 5.82
CA VAL A 20 -18.39 -3.20 5.63
C VAL A 20 -18.01 -3.13 4.15
N GLY A 21 -18.31 -4.18 3.39
CA GLY A 21 -18.07 -4.22 1.94
C GLY A 21 -18.86 -3.14 1.18
N ASP A 22 -20.08 -2.82 1.63
CA ASP A 22 -20.92 -1.78 1.01
C ASP A 22 -20.44 -0.35 1.28
N LEU A 23 -19.71 -0.12 2.37
CA LEU A 23 -19.16 1.20 2.72
C LEU A 23 -17.90 1.55 1.92
N LEU A 24 -17.21 0.54 1.38
CA LEU A 24 -15.99 0.74 0.60
C LEU A 24 -16.33 1.02 -0.87
N PRO A 25 -15.50 1.82 -1.58
CA PRO A 25 -15.76 2.14 -2.97
C PRO A 25 -15.88 0.88 -3.82
N HIS A 26 -16.97 0.78 -4.59
CA HIS A 26 -17.11 -0.24 -5.61
C HIS A 26 -16.29 0.17 -6.84
N ALA A 27 -15.54 -0.77 -7.40
CA ALA A 27 -14.65 -0.52 -8.53
C ALA A 27 -14.82 -1.63 -9.58
N SER A 28 -14.76 -1.26 -10.85
CA SER A 28 -14.64 -2.22 -11.95
C SER A 28 -13.20 -2.70 -12.10
N VAL A 29 -13.01 -3.81 -12.83
CA VAL A 29 -11.68 -4.39 -13.10
C VAL A 29 -10.76 -3.42 -13.88
N ASP A 30 -11.34 -2.52 -14.68
CA ASP A 30 -10.63 -1.48 -15.44
C ASP A 30 -10.28 -0.24 -14.61
N SER A 31 -10.64 -0.23 -13.32
CA SER A 31 -10.37 0.90 -12.44
C SER A 31 -8.87 1.12 -12.24
N LYS A 32 -8.51 2.36 -11.89
CA LYS A 32 -7.12 2.80 -11.72
C LYS A 32 -6.55 2.54 -10.32
N TRP A 33 -7.23 1.75 -9.49
CA TRP A 33 -6.78 1.46 -8.11
C TRP A 33 -5.42 0.76 -8.07
N TRP A 34 -5.09 -0.03 -9.09
CA TRP A 34 -3.78 -0.66 -9.24
C TRP A 34 -2.61 0.35 -9.32
N TYR A 35 -2.84 1.62 -9.69
CA TYR A 35 -1.78 2.64 -9.66
C TYR A 35 -1.28 2.93 -8.24
N TRP A 36 -2.16 2.89 -7.24
CA TRP A 36 -1.76 3.03 -5.84
C TRP A 36 -0.93 1.86 -5.35
N ILE A 37 -1.19 0.66 -5.88
CA ILE A 37 -0.38 -0.54 -5.62
C ILE A 37 1.00 -0.39 -6.28
N ALA A 38 1.05 0.09 -7.53
CA ALA A 38 2.30 0.34 -8.26
C ALA A 38 3.13 1.49 -7.68
N ALA A 39 2.49 2.45 -7.01
CA ALA A 39 3.17 3.56 -6.36
C ALA A 39 4.10 3.11 -5.22
N VAL A 40 3.80 2.00 -4.53
CA VAL A 40 4.62 1.50 -3.41
C VAL A 40 6.03 1.07 -3.84
N PRO A 41 6.22 0.12 -4.78
CA PRO A 41 7.55 -0.25 -5.24
C PRO A 41 8.29 0.93 -5.90
N LEU A 42 7.57 1.81 -6.61
CA LEU A 42 8.17 3.01 -7.19
C LEU A 42 8.68 3.97 -6.12
N PHE A 43 7.87 4.25 -5.09
CA PHE A 43 8.25 5.11 -3.98
C PHE A 43 9.44 4.53 -3.20
N ALA A 44 9.42 3.22 -2.93
CA ALA A 44 10.52 2.53 -2.28
C ALA A 44 11.81 2.63 -3.10
N LEU A 45 11.74 2.41 -4.43
CA LEU A 45 12.89 2.51 -5.32
C LEU A 45 13.45 3.93 -5.37
N VAL A 46 12.61 4.93 -5.66
CA VAL A 46 13.04 6.34 -5.76
C VAL A 46 13.58 6.83 -4.43
N GLY A 47 12.87 6.55 -3.33
CA GLY A 47 13.31 6.91 -1.98
C GLY A 47 14.66 6.29 -1.61
N THR A 48 14.86 5.01 -1.95
CA THR A 48 16.14 4.32 -1.72
C THR A 48 17.25 4.94 -2.55
N LEU A 49 17.04 5.19 -3.84
CA LEU A 49 18.05 5.79 -4.71
C LEU A 49 18.46 7.19 -4.22
N LEU A 50 17.48 8.04 -3.90
CA LEU A 50 17.73 9.37 -3.35
C LEU A 50 18.44 9.29 -1.99
N GLY A 51 18.04 8.38 -1.12
CA GLY A 51 18.68 8.14 0.17
C GLY A 51 20.13 7.69 0.02
N VAL A 52 20.43 6.80 -0.91
CA VAL A 52 21.80 6.34 -1.21
C VAL A 52 22.65 7.50 -1.75
N VAL A 53 22.14 8.26 -2.72
CA VAL A 53 22.85 9.44 -3.25
C VAL A 53 23.15 10.43 -2.13
N PHE A 54 22.15 10.73 -1.30
CA PHE A 54 22.31 11.63 -0.16
C PHE A 54 23.35 11.10 0.85
N ALA A 55 23.31 9.81 1.18
CA ALA A 55 24.26 9.18 2.09
C ALA A 55 25.69 9.22 1.54
N VAL A 56 25.88 8.92 0.25
CA VAL A 56 27.19 8.96 -0.41
C VAL A 56 27.74 10.39 -0.44
N VAL A 57 26.93 11.37 -0.87
CA VAL A 57 27.35 12.78 -0.92
C VAL A 57 27.66 13.31 0.48
N GLY A 58 26.80 13.03 1.46
CA GLY A 58 27.01 13.43 2.86
C GLY A 58 28.26 12.79 3.46
N PHE A 59 28.49 11.51 3.21
CA PHE A 59 29.69 10.80 3.64
C PHE A 59 30.96 11.39 3.02
N LEU A 60 30.97 11.65 1.71
CA LEU A 60 32.11 12.26 1.02
C LEU A 60 32.38 13.68 1.53
N ALA A 61 31.33 14.48 1.72
CA ALA A 61 31.46 15.84 2.27
C ALA A 61 32.06 15.81 3.68
N PHE A 62 31.57 14.91 4.54
CA PHE A 62 32.13 14.72 5.88
C PHE A 62 33.60 14.28 5.84
N PHE A 63 33.92 13.26 5.05
CA PHE A 63 35.28 12.71 4.95
C PHE A 63 36.29 13.71 4.39
N LEU A 64 35.88 14.54 3.43
CA LEU A 64 36.71 15.56 2.80
C LEU A 64 36.73 16.90 3.58
N GLY A 65 36.04 16.99 4.72
CA GLY A 65 35.97 18.21 5.54
C GLY A 65 35.17 19.34 4.90
N LEU A 66 34.28 19.04 3.95
CA LEU A 66 33.46 20.01 3.25
C LEU A 66 32.17 20.28 4.05
N GLY A 67 31.99 21.50 4.55
CA GLY A 67 30.66 22.00 4.97
C GLY A 67 30.49 22.44 6.43
N PHE A 68 31.40 22.11 7.35
CA PHE A 68 31.26 22.51 8.77
C PHE A 68 31.66 23.97 9.06
N ASP A 69 32.51 24.59 8.22
CA ASP A 69 32.95 25.99 8.37
C ASP A 69 32.21 26.98 7.45
N ALA A 70 31.16 26.56 6.74
CA ALA A 70 30.58 27.31 5.62
C ALA A 70 29.58 28.44 5.99
N GLY A 71 29.38 28.76 7.27
CA GLY A 71 28.48 29.84 7.70
C GLY A 71 27.04 29.68 7.17
N VAL A 72 26.39 30.76 6.72
CA VAL A 72 24.99 30.76 6.22
C VAL A 72 24.74 29.77 5.07
N LEU A 73 25.77 29.37 4.31
CA LEU A 73 25.64 28.38 3.23
C LEU A 73 25.33 26.97 3.75
N SER A 74 25.54 26.69 5.04
CA SER A 74 25.11 25.44 5.72
C SER A 74 23.60 25.34 5.93
N VAL A 75 22.87 26.46 5.81
CA VAL A 75 21.43 26.53 6.12
C VAL A 75 20.56 26.01 4.97
N LEU A 76 20.95 26.26 3.71
CA LEU A 76 20.19 25.79 2.54
C LEU A 76 20.15 24.26 2.40
N PRO A 77 21.27 23.52 2.54
CA PRO A 77 21.25 22.05 2.56
C PRO A 77 20.39 21.50 3.71
N PHE A 78 20.43 22.13 4.88
CA PHE A 78 19.60 21.74 6.02
C PHE A 78 18.11 21.85 5.70
N PHE A 79 17.66 22.99 5.16
CA PHE A 79 16.26 23.14 4.74
C PHE A 79 15.86 22.14 3.65
N ALA A 80 16.74 21.88 2.67
CA ALA A 80 16.48 20.90 1.64
C ALA A 80 16.27 19.48 2.23
N VAL A 81 17.07 19.11 3.23
CA VAL A 81 16.92 17.83 3.96
C VAL A 81 15.61 17.78 4.73
N VAL A 82 15.26 18.84 5.46
CA VAL A 82 13.99 18.90 6.21
C VAL A 82 12.79 18.77 5.27
N VAL A 83 12.81 19.48 4.14
CA VAL A 83 11.75 19.38 3.12
C VAL A 83 11.69 17.99 2.51
N ALA A 84 12.84 17.38 2.19
CA ALA A 84 12.89 16.03 1.63
C ALA A 84 12.34 14.98 2.62
N ILE A 85 12.73 15.06 3.90
CA ILE A 85 12.22 14.17 4.97
C ILE A 85 10.71 14.38 5.14
N GLY A 86 10.25 15.64 5.19
CA GLY A 86 8.83 15.96 5.29
C GLY A 86 8.02 15.40 4.12
N PHE A 87 8.53 15.55 2.90
CA PHE A 87 7.91 14.98 1.70
C PHE A 87 7.82 13.45 1.76
N VAL A 88 8.92 12.78 2.11
CA VAL A 88 8.95 11.32 2.28
C VAL A 88 7.98 10.87 3.37
N ALA A 89 7.90 11.58 4.48
CA ALA A 89 6.98 11.26 5.57
C ALA A 89 5.51 11.40 5.15
N VAL A 90 5.16 12.47 4.43
CA VAL A 90 3.78 12.71 3.96
C VAL A 90 3.37 11.69 2.91
N VAL A 91 4.20 11.48 1.88
CA VAL A 91 3.89 10.53 0.80
C VAL A 91 3.91 9.10 1.32
N GLY A 92 4.91 8.74 2.13
CA GLY A 92 4.99 7.44 2.76
C GLY A 92 3.81 7.17 3.69
N GLY A 93 3.43 8.13 4.52
CA GLY A 93 2.25 8.03 5.39
C GLY A 93 0.95 7.88 4.60
N LEU A 94 0.79 8.62 3.50
CA LEU A 94 -0.35 8.45 2.59
C LEU A 94 -0.39 7.03 2.00
N LEU A 95 0.74 6.54 1.50
CA LEU A 95 0.83 5.18 0.94
C LEU A 95 0.57 4.11 1.99
N THR A 96 1.01 4.27 3.23
CA THR A 96 0.71 3.35 4.33
C THR A 96 -0.79 3.16 4.54
N LEU A 97 -1.58 4.22 4.34
CA LEU A 97 -3.04 4.19 4.50
C LEU A 97 -3.75 3.71 3.23
N VAL A 98 -3.32 4.21 2.07
CA VAL A 98 -4.00 3.95 0.79
C VAL A 98 -3.64 2.57 0.22
N PHE A 99 -2.43 2.05 0.47
CA PHE A 99 -1.99 0.76 -0.09
C PHE A 99 -2.89 -0.41 0.32
N PRO A 100 -3.20 -0.64 1.61
CA PRO A 100 -4.09 -1.74 2.01
C PRO A 100 -5.49 -1.61 1.42
N LEU A 101 -6.01 -0.37 1.38
CA LEU A 101 -7.30 -0.08 0.79
C LEU A 101 -7.32 -0.37 -0.72
N ALA A 102 -6.29 0.08 -1.44
CA ALA A 102 -6.16 -0.13 -2.87
C ALA A 102 -6.05 -1.61 -3.23
N VAL A 103 -5.28 -2.37 -2.45
CA VAL A 103 -5.15 -3.83 -2.62
C VAL A 103 -6.50 -4.52 -2.38
N TYR A 104 -7.24 -4.16 -1.33
CA TYR A 104 -8.57 -4.73 -1.08
C TYR A 104 -9.56 -4.43 -2.21
N VAL A 105 -9.67 -3.15 -2.59
CA VAL A 105 -10.65 -2.70 -3.61
C VAL A 105 -10.35 -3.31 -4.97
N ASP A 106 -9.09 -3.31 -5.40
CA ASP A 106 -8.70 -3.91 -6.68
C ASP A 106 -8.84 -5.44 -6.65
N ALA A 107 -8.50 -6.11 -5.54
CA ALA A 107 -8.65 -7.56 -5.41
C ALA A 107 -10.13 -7.97 -5.50
N ARG A 108 -11.03 -7.21 -4.86
CA ARG A 108 -12.47 -7.43 -4.98
C ARG A 108 -12.95 -7.28 -6.41
N ALA A 109 -12.53 -6.21 -7.10
CA ALA A 109 -12.90 -5.96 -8.49
C ALA A 109 -12.41 -7.09 -9.43
N VAL A 110 -11.20 -7.62 -9.21
CA VAL A 110 -10.66 -8.75 -9.97
C VAL A 110 -11.41 -10.05 -9.64
N ALA A 111 -11.71 -10.31 -8.37
CA ALA A 111 -12.39 -11.54 -7.93
C ALA A 111 -13.86 -11.64 -8.36
N GLU A 112 -14.52 -10.49 -8.54
CA GLU A 112 -15.88 -10.35 -9.05
C GLU A 112 -15.95 -10.29 -10.58
N SER A 113 -14.81 -10.11 -11.27
CA SER A 113 -14.79 -10.05 -12.73
C SER A 113 -15.04 -11.42 -13.37
N GLU A 114 -15.89 -11.48 -14.39
CA GLU A 114 -16.16 -12.71 -15.15
C GLU A 114 -15.02 -13.06 -16.12
N THR A 115 -14.13 -12.11 -16.40
CA THR A 115 -13.03 -12.25 -17.36
C THR A 115 -11.76 -12.81 -16.73
N SER A 116 -11.62 -12.79 -15.40
CA SER A 116 -10.43 -13.23 -14.68
C SER A 116 -10.54 -14.68 -14.22
N GLU A 117 -9.57 -15.51 -14.59
CA GLU A 117 -9.42 -16.86 -14.03
C GLU A 117 -8.85 -16.84 -12.60
N TRP A 118 -8.16 -15.76 -12.21
CA TRP A 118 -7.60 -15.58 -10.88
C TRP A 118 -8.59 -14.86 -9.97
N ARG A 119 -8.96 -15.51 -8.85
CA ARG A 119 -9.90 -14.98 -7.86
C ARG A 119 -9.18 -14.74 -6.53
N PRO A 120 -8.52 -13.59 -6.33
CA PRO A 120 -7.87 -13.28 -5.06
C PRO A 120 -8.92 -13.10 -3.95
N ASP A 121 -8.62 -13.56 -2.74
CA ASP A 121 -9.40 -13.23 -1.55
C ASP A 121 -9.10 -11.77 -1.13
N PRO A 122 -10.05 -10.83 -1.27
CA PRO A 122 -9.79 -9.41 -1.01
C PRO A 122 -9.43 -9.15 0.45
N ALA A 123 -10.05 -9.88 1.39
CA ALA A 123 -9.81 -9.70 2.81
C ALA A 123 -8.40 -10.16 3.17
N LEU A 124 -7.96 -11.31 2.67
CA LEU A 124 -6.60 -11.81 2.91
C LEU A 124 -5.54 -10.85 2.34
N TYR A 125 -5.69 -10.42 1.09
CA TYR A 125 -4.73 -9.50 0.46
C TYR A 125 -4.70 -8.13 1.16
N GLY A 126 -5.87 -7.58 1.49
CA GLY A 126 -5.99 -6.32 2.23
C GLY A 126 -5.38 -6.40 3.63
N LEU A 127 -5.60 -7.50 4.37
CA LEU A 127 -5.03 -7.71 5.70
C LEU A 127 -3.52 -7.90 5.67
N VAL A 128 -2.99 -8.66 4.72
CA VAL A 128 -1.53 -8.81 4.56
C VAL A 128 -0.90 -7.48 4.16
N ALA A 129 -1.55 -6.70 3.30
CA ALA A 129 -1.10 -5.35 2.94
C ALA A 129 -1.09 -4.42 4.16
N LEU A 130 -2.15 -4.45 4.99
CA LEU A 130 -2.26 -3.67 6.22
C LEU A 130 -1.19 -4.06 7.24
N ALA A 131 -1.05 -5.35 7.52
CA ALA A 131 -0.05 -5.88 8.43
C ALA A 131 1.36 -5.52 7.94
N GLY A 132 1.64 -5.70 6.65
CA GLY A 132 2.90 -5.34 6.03
C GLY A 132 3.22 -3.84 6.17
N ALA A 133 2.24 -2.98 5.90
CA ALA A 133 2.38 -1.52 5.97
C ALA A 133 2.69 -1.03 7.40
N ILE A 134 2.10 -1.65 8.42
CA ILE A 134 2.30 -1.26 9.82
C ILE A 134 3.59 -1.86 10.41
N THR A 135 3.94 -3.09 10.04
CA THR A 135 4.99 -3.85 10.74
C THR A 135 6.34 -3.88 10.03
N THR A 136 6.37 -3.75 8.69
CA THR A 136 7.57 -4.12 7.91
C THR A 136 8.09 -3.06 6.95
N THR A 137 7.56 -1.84 7.01
CA THR A 137 7.90 -0.72 6.10
C THR A 137 7.79 -1.13 4.61
N PHE A 138 8.86 -1.66 4.01
CA PHE A 138 8.92 -2.11 2.62
C PHE A 138 9.19 -3.60 2.43
N VAL A 139 9.54 -4.34 3.49
CA VAL A 139 9.98 -5.74 3.36
C VAL A 139 8.86 -6.66 2.88
N VAL A 140 7.62 -6.45 3.35
CA VAL A 140 6.46 -7.22 2.87
C VAL A 140 5.70 -6.47 1.79
N THR A 141 5.53 -5.15 1.93
CA THR A 141 4.67 -4.37 1.04
C THR A 141 5.18 -4.34 -0.40
N VAL A 142 6.50 -4.25 -0.61
CA VAL A 142 7.09 -4.24 -1.97
C VAL A 142 6.96 -5.60 -2.66
N PRO A 143 7.38 -6.74 -2.07
CA PRO A 143 7.15 -8.05 -2.69
C PRO A 143 5.68 -8.34 -2.93
N LEU A 144 4.80 -8.01 -1.97
CA LEU A 144 3.35 -8.18 -2.12
C LEU A 144 2.82 -7.38 -3.31
N ALA A 145 3.17 -6.10 -3.42
CA ALA A 145 2.73 -5.24 -4.51
C ALA A 145 3.18 -5.78 -5.87
N LEU A 146 4.45 -6.17 -5.98
CA LEU A 146 5.00 -6.72 -7.23
C LEU A 146 4.35 -8.05 -7.61
N TYR A 147 4.21 -8.96 -6.65
CA TYR A 147 3.55 -10.25 -6.86
C TYR A 147 2.08 -10.07 -7.27
N TYR A 148 1.36 -9.20 -6.56
CA TYR A 148 -0.05 -8.90 -6.85
C TYR A 148 -0.21 -8.32 -8.26
N LEU A 149 0.60 -7.32 -8.63
CA LEU A 149 0.55 -6.70 -9.96
C LEU A 149 0.91 -7.68 -11.07
N TYR A 150 1.88 -8.57 -10.84
CA TYR A 150 2.22 -9.64 -11.76
C TYR A 150 1.02 -10.57 -12.00
N ARG A 151 0.39 -11.06 -10.93
CA ARG A 151 -0.78 -11.95 -11.02
C ARG A 151 -1.98 -11.26 -11.65
N ARG A 152 -2.22 -9.99 -11.31
CA ARG A 152 -3.25 -9.17 -11.94
C ARG A 152 -3.00 -9.04 -13.44
N HIS A 153 -1.77 -8.75 -13.85
CA HIS A 153 -1.42 -8.61 -15.26
C HIS A 153 -1.63 -9.92 -16.04
N GLU A 154 -1.27 -11.07 -15.47
CA GLU A 154 -1.58 -12.37 -16.09
C GLU A 154 -3.08 -12.61 -16.26
N ALA A 155 -3.88 -12.19 -15.27
CA ALA A 155 -5.30 -12.52 -15.21
C ALA A 155 -6.19 -11.58 -16.03
N VAL A 156 -5.87 -10.29 -16.08
CA VAL A 156 -6.71 -9.26 -16.72
C VAL A 156 -5.96 -8.40 -17.75
N GLY A 157 -4.68 -8.69 -17.99
CA GLY A 157 -3.85 -7.95 -18.95
C GLY A 157 -3.37 -6.57 -18.44
N THR A 158 -2.87 -5.76 -19.37
CA THR A 158 -2.77 -4.30 -19.20
C THR A 158 -4.08 -3.68 -19.68
N PRO A 159 -4.69 -2.75 -18.94
CA PRO A 159 -5.89 -2.04 -19.39
C PRO A 159 -5.67 -1.33 -20.73
#